data_AF-A0A2G6D4Z3-F1
#
_entry.id   AF-A0A2G6D4Z3-F1
#
_cell.length_a   1.000
_cell.length_b   1.000
_cell.length_c   1.000
_cell.angle_alpha   90.00
_cell.angle_beta   90.00
_cell.angle_gamma   90.00
#
_symmetry.space_group_name_H-M   'P 1'
#
loop_
_entity.id
_entity.type
_entity.pdbx_description
1 polymer ?
#
loop_
_entity_poly.entity_id
_entity_poly.type
_entity_poly.pdbx_seq_one_letter_code
_entity_poly.pdbx_strand_id
1 'polypeptide(L)'
;MPRSWEALLKPEWEESVSLPVGDFDLFNAILLNIDERYGEAGVKKLGRSMLQAMHPAQMIKSNRLKQKRPAITIMPYFFTKTAKEGGPMEAVWPEDGAIISPIFMLAKKARAKELQPIVDFFASKEVGETFSHQGLFPSLHPEVDNNLPDDAPMMWLGWDHVLNRDLSADIGRCEEQFNKAVRGGGK
;
A
#
# COMPACT_ATOMS: atom_id res chain seq x y z
N MET A 1 13.01 11.56 9.80
CA MET A 1 12.31 10.71 8.81
C MET A 1 11.18 10.00 9.55
N PRO A 2 9.92 10.03 9.07
CA PRO A 2 8.82 9.39 9.76
C PRO A 2 8.98 7.86 9.65
N ARG A 3 8.69 7.15 10.74
CA ARG A 3 8.75 5.68 10.82
C ARG A 3 7.39 5.03 10.98
N SER A 4 6.32 5.82 10.96
CA SER A 4 4.94 5.36 11.08
C SER A 4 4.04 6.22 10.20
N TRP A 5 2.86 5.71 9.86
CA TRP A 5 1.83 6.50 9.20
C TRP A 5 1.40 7.67 10.08
N GLU A 6 1.24 7.47 11.39
CA GLU A 6 0.93 8.57 12.32
C GLU A 6 1.96 9.71 12.23
N ALA A 7 3.25 9.38 12.19
CA ALA A 7 4.31 10.39 12.06
C ALA A 7 4.26 11.11 10.71
N LEU A 8 3.95 10.38 9.62
CA LEU A 8 3.81 10.94 8.28
C LEU A 8 2.64 11.92 8.17
N LEU A 9 1.60 11.77 8.99
CA LEU A 9 0.42 12.66 9.02
C LEU A 9 0.64 13.97 9.81
N LYS A 10 1.86 14.25 10.27
CA LYS A 10 2.19 15.50 10.98
C LYS A 10 2.33 16.69 10.02
N PRO A 11 2.05 17.93 10.46
CA PRO A 11 2.14 19.12 9.63
C PRO A 11 3.50 19.36 8.97
N GLU A 12 4.59 18.91 9.60
CA GLU A 12 5.96 19.03 9.07
C GLU A 12 6.20 18.26 7.76
N TRP A 13 5.31 17.31 7.42
CA TRP A 13 5.35 16.52 6.19
C TRP A 13 4.29 16.96 5.16
N GLU A 14 3.58 18.07 5.39
CA GLU A 14 2.71 18.67 4.37
C GLU A 14 3.51 18.97 3.08
N GLU A 15 2.88 18.73 1.93
CA GLU A 15 3.46 18.89 0.59
C GLU A 15 4.86 18.26 0.40
N SER A 16 5.11 17.09 1.01
CA SER A 16 6.42 16.42 0.97
C SER A 16 6.37 14.97 0.48
N VAL A 17 5.18 14.40 0.30
CA VAL A 17 4.97 12.97 0.04
C VAL A 17 4.52 12.73 -1.40
N SER A 18 5.03 11.68 -2.05
CA SER A 18 4.44 11.16 -3.30
C SER A 18 3.65 9.88 -3.07
N LEU A 19 2.44 9.83 -3.65
CA LEU A 19 1.51 8.71 -3.55
C LEU A 19 1.22 8.09 -4.94
N PRO A 20 0.91 6.79 -5.02
CA PRO A 20 0.61 6.10 -6.27
C PRO A 20 -0.87 6.25 -6.64
N VAL A 21 -1.36 7.49 -6.76
CA VAL A 21 -2.80 7.78 -6.95
C VAL A 21 -3.39 7.14 -8.23
N GLY A 22 -2.56 6.92 -9.26
CA GLY A 22 -3.00 6.25 -10.49
C GLY A 22 -3.09 4.72 -10.39
N ASP A 23 -2.65 4.13 -9.28
CA ASP A 23 -2.81 2.71 -8.96
C ASP A 23 -3.95 2.59 -7.94
N PHE A 24 -5.16 2.38 -8.46
CA PHE A 24 -6.39 2.46 -7.68
C PHE A 24 -6.41 1.44 -6.53
N ASP A 25 -5.92 0.23 -6.74
CA ASP A 25 -5.97 -0.82 -5.71
C ASP A 25 -5.09 -0.44 -4.51
N LEU A 26 -3.88 0.06 -4.77
CA LEU A 26 -2.98 0.53 -3.72
C LEU A 26 -3.50 1.78 -3.04
N PHE A 27 -3.95 2.76 -3.83
CA PHE A 27 -4.40 4.03 -3.29
C PHE A 27 -5.65 3.86 -2.43
N ASN A 28 -6.61 3.03 -2.87
CA ASN A 28 -7.81 2.71 -2.11
C ASN A 28 -7.47 1.98 -0.80
N ALA A 29 -6.53 1.03 -0.83
CA ALA A 29 -6.07 0.36 0.39
C ALA A 29 -5.45 1.35 1.39
N ILE A 30 -4.66 2.32 0.91
CA ILE A 30 -4.11 3.38 1.76
C ILE A 30 -5.25 4.21 2.39
N LEU A 31 -6.18 4.71 1.56
CA LEU A 31 -7.28 5.54 2.05
C LEU A 31 -8.12 4.83 3.11
N LEU A 32 -8.53 3.60 2.84
CA LEU A 32 -9.39 2.82 3.73
C LEU A 32 -8.69 2.50 5.07
N ASN A 33 -7.42 2.09 5.04
CA ASN A 33 -6.69 1.80 6.29
C ASN A 33 -6.40 3.07 7.10
N ILE A 34 -6.10 4.18 6.44
CA ILE A 34 -5.89 5.47 7.11
C ILE A 34 -7.20 5.99 7.71
N ASP A 35 -8.34 5.85 7.02
CA ASP A 35 -9.65 6.19 7.58
C ASP A 35 -10.01 5.29 8.77
N GLU A 36 -9.80 3.98 8.66
CA GLU A 36 -10.09 3.05 9.76
C GLU A 36 -9.27 3.38 11.01
N ARG A 37 -7.99 3.72 10.85
CA ARG A 37 -7.07 3.94 11.98
C ARG A 37 -7.06 5.36 12.52
N TYR A 38 -7.22 6.36 11.65
CA TYR A 38 -7.03 7.78 11.97
C TYR A 38 -8.25 8.65 11.63
N GLY A 39 -9.32 8.05 11.13
CA GLY A 39 -10.55 8.71 10.71
C GLY A 39 -10.38 9.64 9.51
N GLU A 40 -11.45 10.34 9.20
CA GLU A 40 -11.50 11.41 8.20
C GLU A 40 -10.38 12.46 8.39
N ALA A 41 -9.99 12.73 9.64
CA ALA A 41 -8.88 13.63 9.94
C ALA A 41 -7.53 13.11 9.39
N GLY A 42 -7.29 11.80 9.48
CA GLY A 42 -6.13 11.14 8.88
C GLY A 42 -6.13 11.24 7.36
N VAL A 43 -7.27 10.97 6.72
CA VAL A 43 -7.42 11.08 5.26
C VAL A 43 -7.13 12.50 4.77
N LYS A 44 -7.64 13.51 5.47
CA LYS A 44 -7.36 14.93 5.15
C LYS A 44 -5.88 15.26 5.32
N LYS A 45 -5.24 14.81 6.41
CA LYS A 45 -3.80 15.01 6.64
C LYS A 45 -2.96 14.32 5.56
N LEU A 46 -3.35 13.13 5.12
CA LEU A 46 -2.71 12.43 4.01
C LEU A 46 -2.82 13.25 2.72
N GLY A 47 -4.00 13.81 2.43
CA GLY A 47 -4.21 14.73 1.30
C GLY A 47 -3.30 15.96 1.35
N ARG A 48 -3.12 16.58 2.52
CA ARG A 48 -2.20 17.72 2.68
C ARG A 48 -0.72 17.33 2.57
N SER A 49 -0.36 16.10 2.95
CA SER A 49 1.00 15.59 2.79
C SER A 49 1.43 15.45 1.32
N MET A 50 0.46 15.33 0.41
CA MET A 50 0.71 15.04 -1.00
C MET A 50 1.37 16.24 -1.71
N LEU A 51 2.61 16.03 -2.15
CA LEU A 51 3.31 16.93 -3.07
C LEU A 51 2.89 16.68 -4.53
N GLN A 52 2.84 15.39 -4.92
CA GLN A 52 2.48 14.98 -6.28
C GLN A 52 2.12 13.50 -6.36
N ALA A 53 1.30 13.15 -7.33
CA ALA A 53 1.08 11.76 -7.72
C ALA A 53 2.26 11.29 -8.58
N MET A 54 2.74 10.07 -8.36
CA MET A 54 3.77 9.45 -9.20
C MET A 54 3.42 8.00 -9.46
N HIS A 55 3.81 7.47 -10.61
CA HIS A 55 3.79 6.02 -10.82
C HIS A 55 4.94 5.38 -10.01
N PRO A 56 4.79 4.22 -9.35
CA PRO A 56 5.86 3.61 -8.55
C PRO A 56 7.22 3.49 -9.27
N ALA A 57 7.22 3.13 -10.55
CA ALA A 57 8.44 3.08 -11.37
C ALA A 57 9.19 4.43 -11.48
N GLN A 58 8.50 5.56 -11.34
CA GLN A 58 9.10 6.90 -11.30
C GLN A 58 9.61 7.23 -9.89
N MET A 59 8.94 6.74 -8.84
CA MET A 59 9.26 7.05 -7.44
C MET A 59 10.67 6.59 -7.04
N ILE A 60 11.16 5.48 -7.60
CA ILE A 60 12.52 4.95 -7.35
C ILE A 60 13.61 5.91 -7.83
N LYS A 61 13.27 6.82 -8.74
CA LYS A 61 14.19 7.84 -9.29
C LYS A 61 13.82 9.24 -8.83
N SER A 62 12.87 9.37 -7.89
CA SER A 62 12.39 10.66 -7.39
C SER A 62 13.51 11.51 -6.78
N ASN A 63 14.53 10.85 -6.20
CA ASN A 63 15.74 11.49 -5.69
C ASN A 63 16.54 12.29 -6.73
N ARG A 64 16.32 12.05 -8.03
CA ARG A 64 16.98 12.77 -9.13
C ARG A 64 16.20 14.00 -9.59
N LEU A 65 15.00 14.22 -9.08
CA LEU A 65 14.19 15.39 -9.41
C LEU A 65 14.85 16.66 -8.86
N LYS A 66 14.93 17.69 -9.71
CA LYS A 66 15.48 19.01 -9.33
C LYS A 66 14.44 19.93 -8.71
N GLN A 67 13.16 19.71 -9.01
CA GLN A 67 12.02 20.48 -8.51
C GLN A 67 10.92 19.51 -8.07
N LYS A 68 10.11 19.91 -7.09
CA LYS A 68 9.05 19.08 -6.49
C LYS A 68 9.55 17.68 -6.14
N ARG A 69 10.74 17.61 -5.54
CA ARG A 69 11.34 16.36 -5.09
C ARG A 69 10.65 15.94 -3.79
N PRO A 70 9.90 14.83 -3.77
CA PRO A 70 9.30 14.35 -2.53
C PRO A 70 10.41 13.93 -1.55
N ALA A 71 10.19 14.22 -0.28
CA ALA A 71 11.02 13.71 0.80
C ALA A 71 10.71 12.24 1.10
N ILE A 72 9.44 11.84 0.91
CA ILE A 72 8.94 10.50 1.20
C ILE A 72 8.15 9.99 0.00
N THR A 73 8.35 8.73 -0.35
CA THR A 73 7.60 8.06 -1.40
C THR A 73 6.95 6.80 -0.84
N ILE A 74 5.64 6.66 -1.05
CA ILE A 74 4.89 5.47 -0.66
C ILE A 74 4.69 4.61 -1.90
N MET A 75 5.14 3.36 -1.86
CA MET A 75 5.09 2.45 -3.01
C MET A 75 4.98 0.99 -2.56
N PRO A 76 4.62 0.06 -3.46
CA PRO A 76 4.65 -1.37 -3.17
C PRO A 76 6.01 -1.86 -2.67
N TYR A 77 5.96 -2.87 -1.78
CA TYR A 77 7.16 -3.47 -1.19
C TYR A 77 8.18 -3.92 -2.24
N PHE A 78 7.74 -4.53 -3.35
CA PHE A 78 8.67 -5.01 -4.36
C PHE A 78 9.54 -3.90 -4.99
N PHE A 79 9.01 -2.68 -5.14
CA PHE A 79 9.77 -1.57 -5.68
C PHE A 79 10.83 -1.06 -4.71
N THR A 80 10.66 -1.25 -3.40
CA THR A 80 11.67 -0.83 -2.41
C THR A 80 12.97 -1.63 -2.56
N LYS A 81 12.89 -2.91 -2.97
CA LYS A 81 14.05 -3.75 -3.26
C LYS A 81 14.82 -3.35 -4.51
N THR A 82 14.25 -2.48 -5.35
CA THR A 82 14.96 -1.92 -6.51
C THR A 82 15.76 -0.66 -6.15
N ALA A 83 15.60 -0.12 -4.94
CA ALA A 83 16.44 0.94 -4.43
C ALA A 83 17.88 0.42 -4.31
N LYS A 84 18.86 1.22 -4.76
CA LYS A 84 20.27 0.83 -4.68
C LYS A 84 20.72 0.81 -3.23
N GLU A 85 21.32 -0.29 -2.81
CA GLU A 85 22.03 -0.39 -1.53
C GLU A 85 23.13 0.69 -1.44
N GLY A 86 23.23 1.35 -0.28
CA GLY A 86 24.09 2.53 -0.08
C GLY A 86 23.68 3.77 -0.89
N GLY A 87 22.52 3.73 -1.56
CA GLY A 87 21.94 4.85 -2.26
C GLY A 87 21.30 5.87 -1.31
N PRO A 88 20.83 7.02 -1.83
CA PRO A 88 20.26 8.10 -1.02
C PRO A 88 18.79 7.85 -0.61
N MET A 89 18.27 6.63 -0.77
CA MET A 89 16.92 6.24 -0.40
C MET A 89 17.00 5.07 0.57
N GLU A 90 16.23 5.16 1.64
CA GLU A 90 16.11 4.12 2.66
C GLU A 90 14.69 3.58 2.64
N ALA A 91 14.54 2.26 2.59
CA ALA A 91 13.24 1.62 2.71
C ALA A 91 12.85 1.54 4.19
N VAL A 92 11.68 2.06 4.54
CA VAL A 92 11.15 2.06 5.91
C VAL A 92 9.95 1.12 5.97
N TRP A 93 10.02 0.13 6.87
CA TRP A 93 8.85 -0.64 7.27
C TRP A 93 8.11 0.15 8.37
N PRO A 94 6.83 0.53 8.20
CA PRO A 94 6.15 1.36 9.19
C PRO A 94 5.97 0.61 10.51
N GLU A 95 6.34 1.23 11.63
CA GLU A 95 6.21 0.68 12.99
C GLU A 95 4.76 0.43 13.40
N ASP A 96 3.83 1.20 12.84
CA ASP A 96 2.38 1.04 13.01
C ASP A 96 1.75 0.10 11.97
N GLY A 97 2.55 -0.43 11.05
CA GLY A 97 2.20 -1.51 10.14
C GLY A 97 2.26 -1.14 8.66
N ALA A 98 2.82 -2.04 7.85
CA ALA A 98 2.73 -1.97 6.40
C ALA A 98 1.30 -2.31 5.94
N ILE A 99 0.70 -1.48 5.10
CA ILE A 99 -0.66 -1.69 4.61
C ILE A 99 -0.70 -2.92 3.69
N ILE A 100 -1.61 -3.84 3.97
CA ILE A 100 -1.86 -5.03 3.15
C ILE A 100 -3.08 -4.79 2.25
N SER A 101 -2.93 -5.15 0.98
CA SER A 101 -4.04 -5.36 0.04
C SER A 101 -3.99 -6.81 -0.48
N PRO A 102 -4.88 -7.71 -0.04
CA PRO A 102 -4.85 -9.10 -0.43
C PRO A 102 -5.34 -9.30 -1.87
N ILE A 103 -4.66 -10.20 -2.58
CA ILE A 103 -5.05 -10.63 -3.93
C ILE A 103 -5.80 -11.95 -3.80
N PHE A 104 -6.98 -12.02 -4.41
CA PHE A 104 -7.83 -13.21 -4.35
C PHE A 104 -7.93 -13.90 -5.70
N MET A 105 -7.99 -15.22 -5.64
CA MET A 105 -8.43 -16.05 -6.75
C MET A 105 -9.90 -16.42 -6.57
N LEU A 106 -10.71 -16.16 -7.60
CA LEU A 106 -12.13 -16.54 -7.60
C LEU A 106 -12.37 -17.60 -8.67
N ALA A 107 -13.00 -18.71 -8.27
CA ALA A 107 -13.39 -19.78 -9.18
C ALA A 107 -14.92 -19.89 -9.27
N LYS A 108 -15.45 -20.14 -10.47
CA LYS A 108 -16.89 -20.34 -10.66
C LYS A 108 -17.33 -21.64 -10.00
N LYS A 109 -18.25 -21.56 -9.03
CA LYS A 109 -18.81 -22.71 -8.33
C LYS A 109 -19.31 -23.82 -9.26
N ALA A 110 -19.95 -23.46 -10.38
CA ALA A 110 -20.47 -24.42 -11.36
C ALA A 110 -19.38 -25.27 -12.06
N ARG A 111 -18.11 -24.81 -12.06
CA ARG A 111 -16.97 -25.49 -12.67
C ARG A 111 -15.91 -25.90 -11.64
N ALA A 112 -16.28 -25.99 -10.36
CA ALA A 112 -15.32 -26.23 -9.28
C ALA A 112 -14.45 -27.48 -9.51
N LYS A 113 -15.06 -28.63 -9.89
CA LYS A 113 -14.32 -29.87 -10.15
C LYS A 113 -13.33 -29.74 -11.32
N GLU A 114 -13.71 -29.03 -12.36
CA GLU A 114 -12.88 -28.83 -13.55
C GLU A 114 -11.73 -27.86 -13.27
N LEU A 115 -11.96 -26.83 -12.46
CA LEU A 115 -10.98 -25.81 -12.11
C LEU A 115 -10.08 -26.20 -10.93
N GLN A 116 -10.43 -27.25 -10.18
CA GLN A 116 -9.69 -27.68 -8.99
C GLN A 116 -8.18 -27.85 -9.25
N PRO A 117 -7.73 -28.49 -10.34
CA PRO A 117 -6.29 -28.62 -10.60
C PRO A 117 -5.57 -27.27 -10.77
N ILE A 118 -6.27 -26.26 -11.30
CA ILE A 118 -5.72 -24.89 -11.46
C ILE A 118 -5.66 -24.21 -10.09
N VAL A 119 -6.71 -24.36 -9.27
CA VAL A 119 -6.73 -23.83 -7.89
C VAL A 119 -5.61 -24.44 -7.07
N ASP A 120 -5.43 -25.76 -7.13
CA ASP A 120 -4.37 -26.48 -6.41
C ASP A 120 -2.98 -26.04 -6.86
N PHE A 121 -2.78 -25.82 -8.17
CA PHE A 121 -1.53 -25.28 -8.69
C PHE A 121 -1.20 -23.91 -8.08
N PHE A 122 -2.13 -22.96 -8.11
CA PHE A 122 -1.89 -21.63 -7.55
C PHE A 122 -1.82 -21.61 -6.02
N ALA A 123 -2.47 -22.56 -5.35
CA ALA A 123 -2.37 -22.76 -3.91
C ALA A 123 -1.16 -23.63 -3.52
N SER A 124 -0.32 -24.05 -4.47
CA SER A 124 0.84 -24.88 -4.16
C SER A 124 1.94 -24.08 -3.46
N LYS A 125 2.77 -24.79 -2.67
CA LYS A 125 3.97 -24.24 -2.06
C LYS A 125 4.90 -23.60 -3.08
N GLU A 126 5.15 -24.26 -4.22
CA GLU A 126 6.06 -23.79 -5.26
C GLU A 126 5.64 -22.42 -5.83
N VAL A 127 4.34 -22.26 -6.09
CA VAL A 127 3.80 -20.97 -6.54
C VAL A 127 3.90 -19.92 -5.43
N GLY A 128 3.59 -20.30 -4.18
CA GLY A 128 3.72 -19.42 -3.02
C GLY A 128 5.16 -18.92 -2.80
N GLU A 129 6.15 -19.80 -2.88
CA GLU A 129 7.58 -19.45 -2.77
C GLU A 129 8.01 -18.54 -3.93
N THR A 130 7.58 -18.85 -5.16
CA THR A 130 7.88 -18.01 -6.33
C THR A 130 7.36 -16.58 -6.14
N PHE A 131 6.10 -16.43 -5.74
CA PHE A 131 5.52 -15.10 -5.51
C PHE A 131 6.16 -14.37 -4.33
N SER A 132 6.45 -15.07 -3.24
CA SER A 132 7.04 -14.41 -2.07
C SER A 132 8.50 -14.04 -2.26
N HIS A 133 9.31 -14.93 -2.83
CA HIS A 133 10.77 -14.75 -2.88
C HIS A 133 11.20 -13.92 -4.07
N GLN A 134 10.54 -14.08 -5.22
CA GLN A 134 10.88 -13.37 -6.46
C GLN A 134 9.93 -12.22 -6.74
N GLY A 135 8.63 -12.45 -6.54
CA GLY A 135 7.60 -11.43 -6.74
C GLY A 135 7.50 -10.42 -5.59
N LEU A 136 8.01 -10.77 -4.40
CA LEU A 136 7.88 -10.00 -3.17
C LEU A 136 6.41 -9.73 -2.79
N PHE A 137 5.54 -10.69 -3.13
CA PHE A 137 4.14 -10.77 -2.69
C PHE A 137 4.03 -11.83 -1.61
N PRO A 138 3.84 -11.46 -0.34
CA PRO A 138 3.73 -12.42 0.75
C PRO A 138 2.62 -13.47 0.48
N SER A 139 2.98 -14.74 0.60
CA SER A 139 2.10 -15.89 0.48
C SER A 139 1.42 -16.21 1.82
N LEU A 140 0.20 -16.74 1.72
CA LEU A 140 -0.55 -17.30 2.84
C LEU A 140 -0.40 -18.83 2.96
N HIS A 141 0.42 -19.46 2.11
CA HIS A 141 0.65 -20.90 2.19
C HIS A 141 1.39 -21.23 3.50
N PRO A 142 0.91 -22.20 4.31
CA PRO A 142 1.39 -22.43 5.68
C PRO A 142 2.86 -22.87 5.77
N GLU A 143 3.40 -23.42 4.69
CA GLU A 143 4.80 -23.87 4.62
C GLU A 143 5.76 -22.89 3.91
N VAL A 144 5.28 -21.71 3.49
CA VAL A 144 6.12 -20.72 2.80
C VAL A 144 6.65 -19.71 3.80
N ASP A 145 7.97 -19.61 3.90
CA ASP A 145 8.62 -18.50 4.59
C ASP A 145 8.63 -17.28 3.67
N ASN A 146 8.03 -16.17 4.12
CA ASN A 146 7.95 -14.97 3.32
C ASN A 146 9.25 -14.14 3.27
N ASN A 147 10.27 -14.52 4.05
CA ASN A 147 11.52 -13.75 4.21
C ASN A 147 11.25 -12.27 4.58
N LEU A 148 10.22 -12.05 5.39
CA LEU A 148 9.93 -10.74 5.97
C LEU A 148 10.77 -10.55 7.24
N PRO A 149 11.03 -9.30 7.66
CA PRO A 149 11.63 -9.05 8.97
C PRO A 149 10.86 -9.75 10.09
N ASP A 150 11.56 -10.22 11.13
CA ASP A 150 10.94 -10.88 12.29
C ASP A 150 9.86 -10.02 12.94
N ASP A 151 10.07 -8.70 12.97
CA ASP A 151 9.10 -7.69 13.40
C ASP A 151 8.58 -6.92 12.18
N ALA A 152 7.66 -7.54 11.45
CA ALA A 152 6.99 -6.98 10.29
C ALA A 152 5.51 -6.67 10.62
N PRO A 153 5.21 -5.60 11.38
CA PRO A 153 3.83 -5.24 11.68
C PRO A 153 3.07 -4.96 10.38
N MET A 154 1.81 -5.35 10.37
CA MET A 154 0.93 -5.23 9.22
C MET A 154 -0.31 -4.44 9.60
N MET A 155 -0.80 -3.62 8.66
CA MET A 155 -2.04 -2.89 8.79
C MET A 155 -3.05 -3.47 7.79
N TRP A 156 -4.08 -4.11 8.33
CA TRP A 156 -5.13 -4.76 7.55
C TRP A 156 -6.48 -4.31 8.08
N LEU A 157 -7.38 -3.97 7.16
CA LEU A 157 -8.76 -3.57 7.44
C LEU A 157 -9.55 -4.62 8.23
N GLY A 158 -9.20 -5.89 8.08
CA GLY A 158 -9.92 -6.99 8.69
C GLY A 158 -11.15 -7.42 7.89
N TRP A 159 -11.54 -8.68 8.07
CA TRP A 159 -12.68 -9.26 7.36
C TRP A 159 -14.01 -8.65 7.77
N ASP A 160 -14.17 -8.30 9.05
CA ASP A 160 -15.40 -7.70 9.54
C ASP A 160 -15.68 -6.36 8.85
N HIS A 161 -14.65 -5.55 8.58
CA HIS A 161 -14.80 -4.32 7.83
C HIS A 161 -15.17 -4.62 6.37
N VAL A 162 -14.42 -5.51 5.71
CA VAL A 162 -14.61 -5.83 4.29
C VAL A 162 -15.99 -6.45 3.99
N LEU A 163 -16.50 -7.31 4.87
CA LEU A 163 -17.75 -8.04 4.64
C LEU A 163 -19.00 -7.27 5.06
N ASN A 164 -18.89 -6.35 6.02
CA ASN A 164 -20.05 -5.67 6.61
C ASN A 164 -20.19 -4.20 6.20
N ARG A 165 -19.33 -3.69 5.31
CA ARG A 165 -19.38 -2.29 4.83
C ARG A 165 -19.45 -2.20 3.31
N ASP A 166 -20.00 -1.08 2.85
CA ASP A 166 -19.93 -0.70 1.44
C ASP A 166 -18.57 -0.03 1.17
N LEU A 167 -17.61 -0.85 0.76
CA LEU A 167 -16.27 -0.37 0.42
C LEU A 167 -16.28 0.67 -0.71
N SER A 168 -17.23 0.59 -1.65
CA SER A 168 -17.30 1.56 -2.74
C SER A 168 -17.71 2.93 -2.24
N ALA A 169 -18.70 2.98 -1.34
CA ALA A 169 -19.10 4.21 -0.68
C ALA A 169 -17.98 4.78 0.22
N ASP A 170 -17.28 3.92 0.96
CA ASP A 170 -16.18 4.34 1.83
C ASP A 170 -14.99 4.90 1.02
N ILE A 171 -14.62 4.24 -0.08
CA ILE A 171 -13.60 4.75 -1.02
C ILE A 171 -14.01 6.12 -1.54
N GLY A 172 -15.24 6.26 -2.06
CA GLY A 172 -15.71 7.53 -2.61
C GLY A 172 -15.68 8.68 -1.58
N ARG A 173 -16.08 8.41 -0.33
CA ARG A 173 -15.97 9.38 0.78
C ARG A 173 -14.51 9.77 1.02
N CYS A 174 -13.61 8.80 1.13
CA CYS A 174 -12.20 9.05 1.41
C CYS A 174 -11.52 9.82 0.28
N GLU A 175 -11.79 9.46 -0.98
CA GLU A 175 -11.27 10.16 -2.16
C GLU A 175 -11.75 11.61 -2.20
N GLU A 176 -13.03 11.87 -1.88
CA GLU A 176 -13.55 13.23 -1.84
C GLU A 176 -12.83 14.07 -0.77
N GLN A 177 -12.67 13.52 0.44
CA GLN A 177 -11.98 14.19 1.55
C GLN A 177 -10.51 14.45 1.23
N PHE A 178 -9.81 13.44 0.68
CA PHE A 178 -8.44 13.54 0.24
C PHE A 178 -8.26 14.63 -0.82
N ASN A 179 -9.06 14.59 -1.89
CA ASN A 179 -8.97 15.54 -3.00
C ASN A 179 -9.30 16.99 -2.59
N LYS A 180 -10.27 17.17 -1.68
CA LYS A 180 -10.55 18.49 -1.09
C LYS A 180 -9.34 19.02 -0.33
N ALA A 181 -8.66 18.16 0.44
CA ALA A 181 -7.48 18.55 1.20
C ALA A 181 -6.28 18.89 0.30
N VAL A 182 -6.04 18.12 -0.78
CA VAL A 182 -5.00 18.42 -1.79
C VAL A 182 -5.23 19.81 -2.41
N ARG A 183 -6.47 20.15 -2.77
CA ARG A 183 -6.80 21.44 -3.40
C ARG A 183 -6.79 22.62 -2.42
N GLY A 184 -6.96 22.35 -1.13
CA GLY A 184 -7.07 23.38 -0.08
C GLY A 184 -5.75 23.82 0.55
N GLY A 185 -4.63 23.13 0.28
CA GLY A 185 -3.31 23.43 0.85
C GLY A 185 -2.61 24.65 0.25
N GLY A 186 -3.04 25.11 -0.93
CA GLY A 186 -2.45 26.27 -1.62
C GLY A 186 -3.04 27.62 -1.20
N LYS A 187 -3.08 27.94 0.10
CA LYS A 187 -3.42 29.29 0.59
C LYS A 187 -2.20 30.01 1.15
#